data_AF-A0A3A0G740-F1
#
_entry.id   AF-A0A3A0G740-F1
#
_cell.length_a   1.000
_cell.length_b   1.000
_cell.length_c   1.000
_cell.angle_alpha   90.00
_cell.angle_beta   90.00
_cell.angle_gamma   90.00
#
_symmetry.space_group_name_H-M   'P 1'
#
loop_
_entity.id
_entity.type
_entity.pdbx_description
1 polymer ?
#
loop_
_entity_poly.entity_id
_entity_poly.type
_entity_poly.pdbx_seq_one_letter_code
_entity_poly.pdbx_strand_id
1 'polypeptide(L)'
;AVGDPAARFEEDPLRILRMVRFGPASGRDVEEDTLRAARSLAGKLKSVSAERVQLELRKIVSSPHAAQALRFMANHSLLPNTLPELLPCIGFEQNRYHTQDVFEHTLSVLENCAREGLLRWVALFHDVRKPESLSVGEDGERHFYEHEFISERECKRALKRLRFSNEDQEAVALLVRTHMRPLECGPPGVRRLMRDLGELFETWRAFKIADASPTMPKSEFDERLGRFDELVAKERERLERENAPGLAIGGDDLINLGLKPGPIMGKILKALEEAVLDEPALNERPILIERAKQLIQTHASS
;
A
#
# COMPACT_ATOMS: atom_id res chain seq x y z
N ALA A 1 15.30 -30.33 -13.96
CA ALA A 1 16.17 -29.38 -14.71
C ALA A 1 16.70 -30.03 -15.99
N VAL A 2 17.39 -29.32 -16.90
CA VAL A 2 18.22 -29.99 -17.93
C VAL A 2 19.59 -30.28 -17.32
N GLY A 3 19.90 -31.56 -17.08
CA GLY A 3 21.07 -32.00 -16.32
C GLY A 3 20.85 -31.99 -14.80
N ASP A 4 21.93 -32.00 -14.02
CA ASP A 4 21.90 -31.97 -12.55
C ASP A 4 21.37 -30.62 -12.01
N PRO A 5 20.21 -30.60 -11.30
CA PRO A 5 19.63 -29.38 -10.75
C PRO A 5 20.59 -28.61 -9.82
N ALA A 6 21.38 -29.30 -9.00
CA ALA A 6 22.28 -28.63 -8.06
C ALA A 6 23.35 -27.84 -8.81
N ALA A 7 24.08 -28.47 -9.73
CA ALA A 7 25.04 -27.80 -10.59
C ALA A 7 24.42 -26.60 -11.33
N ARG A 8 23.19 -26.74 -11.85
CA ARG A 8 22.52 -25.62 -12.53
C ARG A 8 22.20 -24.46 -11.59
N PHE A 9 21.80 -24.71 -10.34
CA PHE A 9 21.56 -23.62 -9.38
C PHE A 9 22.86 -23.00 -8.86
N GLU A 10 23.96 -23.75 -8.80
CA GLU A 10 25.27 -23.20 -8.45
C GLU A 10 25.82 -22.24 -9.51
N GLU A 11 25.64 -22.56 -10.79
CA GLU A 11 26.01 -21.69 -11.92
C GLU A 11 25.30 -20.33 -11.87
N ASP A 12 24.01 -20.33 -11.53
CA ASP A 12 23.19 -19.11 -11.43
C ASP A 12 22.04 -19.31 -10.43
N PRO A 13 22.20 -18.85 -9.18
CA PRO A 13 21.18 -19.05 -8.15
C PRO A 13 19.82 -18.43 -8.48
N LEU A 14 19.76 -17.45 -9.38
CA LEU A 14 18.48 -16.87 -9.85
C LEU A 14 17.57 -17.93 -10.48
N ARG A 15 18.13 -19.03 -10.99
CA ARG A 15 17.36 -20.14 -11.54
C ARG A 15 16.39 -20.76 -10.53
N ILE A 16 16.62 -20.59 -9.22
CA ILE A 16 15.65 -20.99 -8.17
C ILE A 16 14.36 -20.19 -8.30
N LEU A 17 14.42 -18.86 -8.52
CA LEU A 17 13.22 -18.04 -8.74
C LEU A 17 12.60 -18.30 -10.11
N ARG A 18 13.42 -18.60 -11.12
CA ARG A 18 12.89 -19.01 -12.43
C ARG A 18 12.14 -20.34 -12.34
N MET A 19 12.60 -21.28 -11.52
CA MET A 19 11.88 -22.52 -11.23
C MET A 19 10.53 -22.22 -10.60
N VAL A 20 10.45 -21.31 -9.62
CA VAL A 20 9.16 -20.86 -9.06
C VAL A 20 8.26 -20.24 -10.14
N ARG A 21 8.82 -19.38 -11.01
CA ARG A 21 8.07 -18.73 -12.09
C ARG A 21 7.49 -19.71 -13.11
N PHE A 22 8.33 -20.62 -13.63
CA PHE A 22 7.93 -21.55 -14.68
C PHE A 22 7.18 -22.78 -14.15
N GLY A 23 7.30 -23.06 -12.85
CA GLY A 23 6.55 -24.10 -12.15
C GLY A 23 5.29 -23.50 -11.49
N PRO A 24 5.28 -23.30 -10.15
CA PRO A 24 4.11 -22.88 -9.39
C PRO A 24 3.41 -21.63 -9.93
N ALA A 25 4.15 -20.61 -10.34
CA ALA A 25 3.55 -19.37 -10.86
C ALA A 25 2.85 -19.56 -12.22
N SER A 26 3.13 -20.67 -12.90
CA SER A 26 2.49 -21.12 -14.15
C SER A 26 1.50 -22.28 -13.92
N GLY A 27 1.18 -22.61 -12.67
CA GLY A 27 0.24 -23.69 -12.31
C GLY A 27 0.81 -25.10 -12.50
N ARG A 28 2.14 -25.26 -12.46
CA ARG A 28 2.82 -26.56 -12.63
C ARG A 28 3.60 -26.94 -11.39
N ASP A 29 3.72 -28.24 -11.14
CA ASP A 29 4.53 -28.77 -10.05
C ASP A 29 6.03 -28.73 -10.36
N VAL A 30 6.83 -28.78 -9.31
CA VAL A 30 8.29 -28.90 -9.39
C VAL A 30 8.67 -30.34 -9.03
N GLU A 31 9.51 -30.94 -9.86
CA GLU A 31 10.09 -32.27 -9.61
C GLU A 31 10.92 -32.27 -8.31
N GLU A 32 10.80 -33.34 -7.52
CA GLU A 32 11.26 -33.38 -6.13
C GLU A 32 12.78 -33.20 -5.99
N ASP A 33 13.61 -33.80 -6.85
CA ASP A 33 15.06 -33.64 -6.80
C ASP A 33 15.47 -32.20 -7.11
N THR A 34 14.81 -31.58 -8.09
CA THR A 34 14.96 -30.15 -8.40
C THR A 34 14.58 -29.28 -7.20
N LEU A 35 13.49 -29.61 -6.49
CA LEU A 35 13.08 -28.88 -5.30
C LEU A 35 14.07 -29.04 -4.14
N ARG A 36 14.57 -30.27 -3.88
CA ARG A 36 15.58 -30.51 -2.83
C ARG A 36 16.85 -29.69 -3.09
N ALA A 37 17.33 -29.66 -4.33
CA ALA A 37 18.47 -28.84 -4.73
C ALA A 37 18.20 -27.33 -4.57
N ALA A 38 17.00 -26.87 -4.93
CA ALA A 38 16.62 -25.47 -4.76
C ALA A 38 16.62 -25.06 -3.28
N ARG A 39 16.11 -25.92 -2.38
CA ARG A 39 16.08 -25.66 -0.92
C ARG A 39 17.48 -25.59 -0.33
N SER A 40 18.36 -26.53 -0.67
CA SER A 40 19.72 -26.54 -0.13
C SER A 40 20.56 -25.34 -0.61
N LEU A 41 20.26 -24.80 -1.79
CA LEU A 41 20.98 -23.68 -2.40
C LEU A 41 20.26 -22.34 -2.27
N ALA A 42 19.09 -22.27 -1.62
CA ALA A 42 18.29 -21.04 -1.51
C ALA A 42 19.07 -19.86 -0.91
N GLY A 43 19.99 -20.13 0.04
CA GLY A 43 20.86 -19.11 0.63
C GLY A 43 21.78 -18.41 -0.38
N LYS A 44 22.12 -19.07 -1.50
CA LYS A 44 22.92 -18.47 -2.57
C LYS A 44 22.17 -17.37 -3.34
N LEU A 45 20.85 -17.24 -3.19
CA LEU A 45 20.11 -16.09 -3.75
C LEU A 45 20.66 -14.74 -3.26
N LYS A 46 21.30 -14.69 -2.08
CA LYS A 46 21.97 -13.49 -1.56
C LYS A 46 23.12 -13.00 -2.44
N SER A 47 23.72 -13.85 -3.27
CA SER A 47 24.80 -13.46 -4.20
C SER A 47 24.26 -12.90 -5.51
N VAL A 48 22.94 -12.96 -5.74
CA VAL A 48 22.30 -12.42 -6.93
C VAL A 48 21.97 -10.94 -6.71
N SER A 49 22.26 -10.09 -7.69
CA SER A 49 21.90 -8.67 -7.66
C SER A 49 20.40 -8.48 -7.40
N ALA A 50 20.04 -7.51 -6.57
CA ALA A 50 18.67 -7.23 -6.20
C ALA A 50 17.76 -6.93 -7.41
N GLU A 51 18.26 -6.28 -8.45
CA GLU A 51 17.53 -5.95 -9.68
C GLU A 51 17.10 -7.23 -10.44
N ARG A 52 17.97 -8.24 -10.48
CA ARG A 52 17.64 -9.54 -11.11
C ARG A 52 16.62 -10.32 -10.29
N VAL A 53 16.73 -10.29 -8.96
CA VAL A 53 15.75 -10.89 -8.04
C VAL A 53 14.40 -10.19 -8.20
N GLN A 54 14.39 -8.86 -8.21
CA GLN A 54 13.22 -8.04 -8.42
C GLN A 54 12.51 -8.36 -9.73
N LEU A 55 13.25 -8.49 -10.84
CA LEU A 55 12.66 -8.80 -12.14
C LEU A 55 11.95 -10.16 -12.16
N GLU A 56 12.53 -11.18 -11.51
CA GLU A 56 11.86 -12.48 -11.39
C GLU A 56 10.69 -12.44 -10.40
N LEU A 57 10.81 -11.73 -9.27
CA LEU A 57 9.70 -11.53 -8.34
C LEU A 57 8.52 -10.79 -8.97
N ARG A 58 8.75 -9.71 -9.74
CA ARG A 58 7.69 -9.01 -10.48
C ARG A 58 6.91 -9.98 -11.37
N LYS A 59 7.62 -10.87 -12.08
CA LYS A 59 6.97 -11.86 -12.95
C LYS A 59 6.20 -12.93 -12.18
N ILE A 60 6.69 -13.34 -11.00
CA ILE A 60 5.98 -14.27 -10.11
C ILE A 60 4.73 -13.61 -9.55
N VAL A 61 4.86 -12.40 -9.00
CA VAL A 61 3.77 -11.64 -8.38
C VAL A 61 2.71 -11.26 -9.42
N SER A 62 3.08 -10.97 -10.67
CA SER A 62 2.13 -10.69 -11.75
C SER A 62 1.58 -11.95 -12.44
N SER A 63 1.92 -13.16 -12.00
CA SER A 63 1.47 -14.38 -12.69
C SER A 63 0.01 -14.74 -12.36
N PRO A 64 -0.65 -15.58 -13.19
CA PRO A 64 -2.00 -16.07 -12.88
C PRO A 64 -2.09 -16.86 -11.58
N HIS A 65 -1.01 -17.56 -11.19
CA HIS A 65 -0.92 -18.41 -10.01
C HIS A 65 0.01 -17.83 -8.93
N ALA A 66 0.03 -16.50 -8.79
CA ALA A 66 0.95 -15.80 -7.90
C ALA A 66 0.78 -16.21 -6.42
N ALA A 67 -0.45 -16.36 -5.94
CA ALA A 67 -0.70 -16.86 -4.58
C ALA A 67 -0.18 -18.28 -4.36
N GLN A 68 -0.41 -19.19 -5.30
CA GLN A 68 0.16 -20.54 -5.27
C GLN A 68 1.70 -20.50 -5.24
N ALA A 69 2.32 -19.63 -6.03
CA ALA A 69 3.77 -19.48 -6.05
C ALA A 69 4.33 -18.93 -4.74
N LEU A 70 3.68 -17.95 -4.13
CA LEU A 70 4.09 -17.41 -2.83
C LEU A 70 3.90 -18.41 -1.70
N ARG A 71 2.79 -19.17 -1.71
CA ARG A 71 2.56 -20.27 -0.77
C ARG A 71 3.61 -21.37 -0.94
N PHE A 72 3.98 -21.71 -2.18
CA PHE A 72 5.09 -22.62 -2.47
C PHE A 72 6.41 -22.09 -1.91
N MET A 73 6.72 -20.80 -2.12
CA MET A 73 7.92 -20.18 -1.58
C MET A 73 7.95 -20.20 -0.03
N ALA A 74 6.80 -20.02 0.63
CA ALA A 74 6.66 -20.14 2.07
C ALA A 74 6.96 -21.57 2.54
N ASN A 75 6.26 -22.55 1.98
CA ASN A 75 6.36 -23.97 2.34
C ASN A 75 7.76 -24.57 2.10
N HIS A 76 8.54 -23.99 1.20
CA HIS A 76 9.88 -24.46 0.85
C HIS A 76 11.01 -23.52 1.27
N SER A 77 10.74 -22.60 2.22
CA SER A 77 11.75 -21.73 2.83
C SER A 77 12.52 -20.86 1.83
N LEU A 78 11.84 -20.38 0.79
CA LEU A 78 12.42 -19.48 -0.23
C LEU A 78 12.16 -18.01 0.07
N LEU A 79 11.17 -17.69 0.91
CA LEU A 79 10.88 -16.33 1.36
C LEU A 79 12.04 -15.63 2.11
N PRO A 80 12.81 -16.28 3.00
CA PRO A 80 13.86 -15.61 3.78
C PRO A 80 14.92 -14.86 2.95
N ASN A 81 15.17 -15.30 1.72
CA ASN A 81 16.14 -14.69 0.82
C ASN A 81 15.50 -13.83 -0.28
N THR A 82 14.18 -13.60 -0.23
CA THR A 82 13.43 -12.85 -1.24
C THR A 82 12.50 -11.81 -0.60
N LEU A 83 11.38 -12.27 -0.06
CA LEU A 83 10.34 -11.50 0.62
C LEU A 83 10.25 -11.92 2.10
N PRO A 84 11.32 -11.73 2.90
CA PRO A 84 11.33 -12.10 4.31
C PRO A 84 10.27 -11.36 5.13
N GLU A 85 9.77 -10.22 4.63
CA GLU A 85 8.74 -9.41 5.27
C GLU A 85 7.44 -10.18 5.48
N LEU A 86 7.14 -11.17 4.62
CA LEU A 86 5.94 -12.00 4.72
C LEU A 86 6.04 -13.10 5.80
N LEU A 87 7.24 -13.41 6.29
CA LEU A 87 7.45 -14.52 7.24
C LEU A 87 6.64 -14.38 8.53
N PRO A 88 6.57 -13.20 9.20
CA PRO A 88 5.79 -13.05 10.42
C PRO A 88 4.27 -13.20 10.22
N CYS A 89 3.78 -13.12 8.99
CA CYS A 89 2.36 -13.22 8.67
C CYS A 89 1.88 -14.68 8.61
N ILE A 90 2.78 -15.64 8.35
CA ILE A 90 2.44 -17.05 8.14
C ILE A 90 1.92 -17.64 9.46
N GLY A 91 0.67 -18.10 9.47
CA GLY A 91 0.02 -18.64 10.66
C GLY A 91 -0.31 -17.61 11.73
N PHE A 92 -0.17 -16.31 11.45
CA PHE A 92 -0.51 -15.27 12.42
C PHE A 92 -2.02 -14.99 12.42
N GLU A 93 -2.70 -15.47 13.46
CA GLU A 93 -4.13 -15.25 13.66
C GLU A 93 -4.47 -13.76 13.88
N GLN A 94 -5.55 -13.32 13.27
CA GLN A 94 -6.05 -11.95 13.34
C GLN A 94 -7.11 -11.80 14.44
N ASN A 95 -7.98 -10.79 14.32
CA ASN A 95 -9.12 -10.57 15.20
C ASN A 95 -10.33 -11.44 14.81
N ARG A 96 -11.41 -11.42 15.60
CA ARG A 96 -12.61 -12.25 15.38
C ARG A 96 -13.35 -12.01 14.07
N TYR A 97 -13.08 -10.91 13.38
CA TYR A 97 -13.72 -10.54 12.11
C TYR A 97 -13.04 -11.16 10.89
N HIS A 98 -11.96 -11.92 11.09
CA HIS A 98 -11.20 -12.60 10.04
C HIS A 98 -11.25 -14.12 10.21
N THR A 99 -11.38 -14.84 9.09
CA THR A 99 -11.38 -16.31 9.04
C THR A 99 -10.03 -16.89 8.61
N GLN A 100 -9.09 -16.04 8.18
CA GLN A 100 -7.77 -16.42 7.67
C GLN A 100 -6.67 -15.78 8.52
N ASP A 101 -5.51 -16.43 8.58
CA ASP A 101 -4.29 -15.77 9.04
C ASP A 101 -3.89 -14.62 8.10
N VAL A 102 -2.96 -13.77 8.54
CA VAL A 102 -2.54 -12.58 7.78
C VAL A 102 -1.95 -12.96 6.41
N PHE A 103 -1.20 -14.05 6.31
CA PHE A 103 -0.59 -14.47 5.05
C PHE A 103 -1.62 -14.98 4.05
N GLU A 104 -2.54 -15.85 4.48
CA GLU A 104 -3.61 -16.37 3.62
C GLU A 104 -4.60 -15.29 3.20
N HIS A 105 -4.89 -14.32 4.08
CA HIS A 105 -5.62 -13.10 3.72
C HIS A 105 -4.88 -12.31 2.64
N THR A 106 -3.59 -12.04 2.84
CA THR A 106 -2.73 -11.34 1.87
C THR A 106 -2.75 -12.02 0.50
N LEU A 107 -2.70 -13.35 0.46
CA LEU A 107 -2.77 -14.11 -0.79
C LEU A 107 -4.14 -13.99 -1.47
N SER A 108 -5.23 -14.01 -0.70
CA SER A 108 -6.60 -13.81 -1.21
C SER A 108 -6.77 -12.43 -1.84
N VAL A 109 -6.33 -11.37 -1.16
CA VAL A 109 -6.36 -9.99 -1.70
C VAL A 109 -5.52 -9.91 -2.99
N LEU A 110 -4.34 -10.52 -3.01
CA LEU A 110 -3.47 -10.55 -4.18
C LEU A 110 -4.11 -11.26 -5.39
N GLU A 111 -4.94 -12.28 -5.19
CA GLU A 111 -5.70 -12.96 -6.25
C GLU A 111 -6.81 -12.07 -6.83
N ASN A 112 -7.45 -11.25 -5.99
CA ASN A 112 -8.47 -10.30 -6.40
C ASN A 112 -7.90 -9.06 -7.10
N CYS A 113 -6.61 -8.76 -6.88
CA CYS A 113 -5.92 -7.64 -7.54
C CYS A 113 -5.69 -7.91 -9.03
N ALA A 114 -5.82 -6.84 -9.83
CA ALA A 114 -5.29 -6.79 -11.19
C ALA A 114 -3.81 -7.22 -11.21
N ARG A 115 -3.42 -7.98 -12.25
CA ARG A 115 -2.10 -8.64 -12.32
C ARG A 115 -0.96 -7.69 -12.66
N GLU A 116 -1.29 -6.61 -13.35
CA GLU A 116 -0.35 -5.60 -13.82
C GLU A 116 -0.24 -4.45 -12.82
N GLY A 117 0.90 -3.76 -12.85
CA GLY A 117 1.14 -2.58 -12.03
C GLY A 117 1.50 -2.89 -10.57
N LEU A 118 1.21 -1.92 -9.70
CA LEU A 118 1.66 -1.89 -8.31
C LEU A 118 0.69 -2.54 -7.33
N LEU A 119 -0.54 -2.84 -7.74
CA LEU A 119 -1.62 -3.25 -6.84
C LEU A 119 -1.31 -4.52 -6.04
N ARG A 120 -0.68 -5.51 -6.69
CA ARG A 120 -0.26 -6.73 -6.00
C ARG A 120 0.88 -6.51 -5.01
N TRP A 121 1.73 -5.51 -5.24
CA TRP A 121 2.74 -5.12 -4.25
C TRP A 121 2.09 -4.44 -3.05
N VAL A 122 1.04 -3.64 -3.24
CA VAL A 122 0.22 -3.12 -2.13
C VAL A 122 -0.38 -4.28 -1.34
N ALA A 123 -0.98 -5.26 -2.01
CA ALA A 123 -1.54 -6.45 -1.36
C ALA A 123 -0.50 -7.19 -0.52
N LEU A 124 0.72 -7.41 -1.01
CA LEU A 124 1.77 -8.06 -0.24
C LEU A 124 2.16 -7.33 1.04
N PHE A 125 2.00 -6.01 1.09
CA PHE A 125 2.54 -5.19 2.17
C PHE A 125 1.51 -4.54 3.08
N HIS A 126 0.23 -4.41 2.69
CA HIS A 126 -0.77 -3.63 3.44
C HIS A 126 -0.84 -4.03 4.93
N ASP A 127 -0.86 -5.33 5.19
CA ASP A 127 -0.98 -5.92 6.53
C ASP A 127 0.30 -6.57 7.08
N VAL A 128 1.42 -6.40 6.38
CA VAL A 128 2.66 -7.17 6.65
C VAL A 128 3.22 -6.97 8.07
N ARG A 129 2.82 -5.88 8.74
CA ARG A 129 3.21 -5.55 10.11
C ARG A 129 2.08 -5.64 11.14
N LYS A 130 0.91 -6.20 10.81
CA LYS A 130 -0.10 -6.60 11.80
C LYS A 130 0.50 -7.42 12.96
N PRO A 131 1.43 -8.38 12.72
CA PRO A 131 2.08 -9.12 13.80
C PRO A 131 2.85 -8.24 14.79
N GLU A 132 3.48 -7.16 14.32
CA GLU A 132 4.28 -6.24 15.16
C GLU A 132 3.39 -5.25 15.91
N SER A 133 2.23 -4.89 15.35
CA SER A 133 1.27 -3.95 15.95
C SER A 133 0.25 -4.61 16.88
N LEU A 134 0.39 -5.91 17.18
CA LEU A 134 -0.59 -6.64 17.98
C LEU A 134 -0.69 -6.02 19.38
N SER A 135 -1.91 -5.62 19.74
CA SER A 135 -2.32 -5.30 21.10
C SER A 135 -3.49 -6.21 21.49
N VAL A 136 -3.53 -6.67 22.73
CA VAL A 136 -4.62 -7.51 23.25
C VAL A 136 -5.41 -6.71 24.28
N GLY A 137 -6.70 -6.56 24.05
CA GLY A 137 -7.62 -5.90 24.98
C GLY A 137 -7.87 -6.71 26.25
N GLU A 138 -8.49 -6.10 27.26
CA GLU A 138 -8.86 -6.79 28.51
C GLU A 138 -9.87 -7.93 28.28
N ASP A 139 -10.65 -7.85 27.20
CA ASP A 139 -11.60 -8.88 26.75
C ASP A 139 -10.94 -10.01 25.94
N GLY A 140 -9.62 -9.94 25.72
CA GLY A 140 -8.85 -10.88 24.90
C GLY A 140 -8.93 -10.59 23.40
N GLU A 141 -9.59 -9.51 22.96
CA GLU A 141 -9.69 -9.16 21.55
C GLU A 141 -8.35 -8.63 21.02
N ARG A 142 -8.01 -9.00 19.77
CA ARG A 142 -6.79 -8.55 19.11
C ARG A 142 -7.03 -7.25 18.35
N HIS A 143 -6.18 -6.27 18.59
CA HIS A 143 -6.16 -4.98 17.91
C HIS A 143 -4.83 -4.76 17.18
N PHE A 144 -4.86 -3.98 16.11
CA PHE A 144 -3.71 -3.69 15.24
C PHE A 144 -3.61 -2.19 15.00
N TYR A 145 -3.41 -1.42 16.07
CA TYR A 145 -3.35 0.03 15.97
C TYR A 145 -2.13 0.47 15.15
N GLU A 146 -2.34 1.43 14.24
CA GLU A 146 -1.28 2.06 13.43
C GLU A 146 -0.47 1.12 12.53
N HIS A 147 -0.95 -0.12 12.32
CA HIS A 147 -0.24 -1.11 11.51
C HIS A 147 0.03 -0.60 10.09
N GLU A 148 -0.84 0.24 9.54
CA GLU A 148 -0.67 0.87 8.23
C GLU A 148 0.62 1.70 8.12
N PHE A 149 1.04 2.36 9.21
CA PHE A 149 2.28 3.15 9.24
C PHE A 149 3.52 2.28 9.42
N ILE A 150 3.42 1.21 10.20
CA ILE A 150 4.51 0.25 10.38
C ILE A 150 4.72 -0.55 9.08
N SER A 151 3.63 -1.00 8.46
CA SER A 151 3.60 -1.64 7.14
C SER A 151 4.13 -0.72 6.04
N GLU A 152 3.77 0.57 6.04
CA GLU A 152 4.32 1.56 5.10
C GLU A 152 5.85 1.61 5.20
N ARG A 153 6.38 1.76 6.42
CA ARG A 153 7.83 1.84 6.66
C ARG A 153 8.54 0.57 6.23
N GLU A 154 7.95 -0.59 6.49
CA GLU A 154 8.49 -1.87 6.03
C GLU A 154 8.47 -1.99 4.51
N CYS A 155 7.35 -1.64 3.89
CA CYS A 155 7.18 -1.62 2.45
C CYS A 155 8.27 -0.80 1.76
N LYS A 156 8.51 0.45 2.22
CA LYS A 156 9.59 1.30 1.70
C LYS A 156 10.96 0.63 1.82
N ARG A 157 11.26 -0.01 2.97
CA ARG A 157 12.53 -0.73 3.18
C ARG A 157 12.69 -1.91 2.22
N ALA A 158 11.64 -2.72 2.07
CA ALA A 158 11.63 -3.89 1.19
C ALA A 158 11.79 -3.50 -0.28
N LEU A 159 11.00 -2.53 -0.75
CA LEU A 159 11.04 -2.06 -2.14
C LEU A 159 12.38 -1.38 -2.47
N LYS A 160 12.97 -0.63 -1.53
CA LYS A 160 14.32 -0.08 -1.67
C LYS A 160 15.38 -1.17 -1.76
N ARG A 161 15.30 -2.20 -0.90
CA ARG A 161 16.18 -3.39 -0.95
C ARG A 161 16.06 -4.12 -2.29
N LEU A 162 14.86 -4.19 -2.84
CA LEU A 162 14.56 -4.77 -4.15
C LEU A 162 14.77 -3.81 -5.33
N ARG A 163 15.34 -2.61 -5.11
CA ARG A 163 15.70 -1.65 -6.18
C ARG A 163 14.51 -1.22 -7.05
N PHE A 164 13.34 -1.04 -6.47
CA PHE A 164 12.23 -0.34 -7.13
C PHE A 164 12.59 1.12 -7.37
N SER A 165 11.95 1.76 -8.36
CA SER A 165 12.09 3.21 -8.56
C SER A 165 11.61 3.96 -7.32
N ASN A 166 12.10 5.18 -7.09
CA ASN A 166 11.60 5.99 -5.97
C ASN A 166 10.10 6.27 -6.13
N GLU A 167 9.64 6.46 -7.37
CA GLU A 167 8.22 6.63 -7.69
C GLU A 167 7.39 5.41 -7.26
N ASP A 168 7.79 4.19 -7.64
CA ASP A 168 7.09 2.96 -7.22
C ASP A 168 7.14 2.78 -5.69
N GLN A 169 8.28 3.08 -5.06
CA GLN A 169 8.42 3.00 -3.60
C GLN A 169 7.42 3.92 -2.89
N GLU A 170 7.33 5.19 -3.32
CA GLU A 170 6.42 6.16 -2.73
C GLU A 170 4.95 5.83 -3.04
N ALA A 171 4.66 5.38 -4.27
CA ALA A 171 3.30 5.01 -4.66
C ALA A 171 2.76 3.83 -3.86
N VAL A 172 3.52 2.72 -3.77
CA VAL A 172 3.07 1.55 -2.99
C VAL A 172 2.98 1.89 -1.51
N ALA A 173 3.95 2.64 -0.98
CA ALA A 173 3.94 3.03 0.44
C ALA A 173 2.74 3.92 0.78
N LEU A 174 2.39 4.89 -0.07
CA LEU A 174 1.21 5.73 0.11
C LEU A 174 -0.08 4.89 0.09
N LEU A 175 -0.20 3.97 -0.86
CA LEU A 175 -1.35 3.06 -0.95
C LEU A 175 -1.46 2.17 0.29
N VAL A 176 -0.34 1.60 0.76
CA VAL A 176 -0.28 0.84 2.03
C VAL A 176 -0.69 1.73 3.21
N ARG A 177 -0.14 2.95 3.34
CA ARG A 177 -0.47 3.86 4.44
C ARG A 177 -1.95 4.23 4.49
N THR A 178 -2.60 4.29 3.33
CA THR A 178 -3.98 4.76 3.18
C THR A 178 -5.00 3.63 3.08
N HIS A 179 -4.58 2.36 3.15
CA HIS A 179 -5.47 1.23 2.89
C HIS A 179 -6.62 1.10 3.91
N MET A 180 -6.38 1.53 5.16
CA MET A 180 -7.38 1.57 6.24
C MET A 180 -8.39 2.71 6.12
N ARG A 181 -8.20 3.66 5.20
CA ARG A 181 -9.16 4.76 5.04
C ARG A 181 -10.52 4.22 4.57
N PRO A 182 -11.63 4.63 5.20
CA PRO A 182 -12.94 4.03 4.96
C PRO A 182 -13.58 4.55 3.67
N LEU A 183 -14.49 3.75 3.11
CA LEU A 183 -15.44 4.20 2.09
C LEU A 183 -16.58 5.03 2.72
N GLU A 184 -16.87 4.82 4.00
CA GLU A 184 -17.89 5.54 4.78
C GLU A 184 -17.33 6.88 5.26
N CYS A 185 -17.00 7.74 4.31
CA CYS A 185 -16.58 9.10 4.61
C CYS A 185 -17.54 10.10 3.97
N GLY A 186 -17.79 11.21 4.67
CA GLY A 186 -18.54 12.33 4.09
C GLY A 186 -17.73 13.05 3.01
N PRO A 187 -18.33 14.08 2.36
CA PRO A 187 -17.67 14.86 1.32
C PRO A 187 -16.26 15.38 1.68
N PRO A 188 -15.99 15.86 2.91
CA PRO A 188 -14.62 16.24 3.31
C PRO A 188 -13.62 15.09 3.22
N GLY A 189 -14.01 13.88 3.62
CA GLY A 189 -13.17 12.69 3.57
C GLY A 189 -12.84 12.29 2.14
N VAL A 190 -13.82 12.35 1.24
CA VAL A 190 -13.61 12.11 -0.20
C VAL A 190 -12.62 13.12 -0.77
N ARG A 191 -12.78 14.42 -0.48
CA ARG A 191 -11.84 15.46 -0.94
C ARG A 191 -10.43 15.22 -0.42
N ARG A 192 -10.29 14.83 0.84
CA ARG A 192 -8.98 14.48 1.46
C ARG A 192 -8.35 13.27 0.79
N LEU A 193 -9.12 12.24 0.47
CA LEU A 193 -8.65 11.08 -0.28
C LEU A 193 -8.17 11.48 -1.68
N MET A 194 -8.99 12.24 -2.43
CA MET A 194 -8.64 12.70 -3.78
C MET A 194 -7.36 13.54 -3.78
N ARG A 195 -7.23 14.48 -2.83
CA ARG A 195 -6.00 15.30 -2.67
C ARG A 195 -4.80 14.42 -2.32
N ASP A 196 -4.93 13.57 -1.29
CA ASP A 196 -3.79 12.81 -0.76
C ASP A 196 -3.28 11.75 -1.74
N LEU A 197 -4.17 11.17 -2.53
CA LEU A 197 -3.85 10.09 -3.46
C LEU A 197 -3.54 10.60 -4.87
N GLY A 198 -4.12 11.74 -5.28
CA GLY A 198 -3.94 12.29 -6.63
C GLY A 198 -4.22 11.24 -7.71
N GLU A 199 -3.24 10.98 -8.57
CA GLU A 199 -3.32 9.99 -9.65
C GLU A 199 -3.48 8.54 -9.13
N LEU A 200 -3.08 8.26 -7.89
CA LEU A 200 -3.21 6.94 -7.28
C LEU A 200 -4.62 6.67 -6.72
N PHE A 201 -5.53 7.63 -6.78
CA PHE A 201 -6.89 7.48 -6.22
C PHE A 201 -7.62 6.25 -6.80
N GLU A 202 -7.56 6.06 -8.12
CA GLU A 202 -8.21 4.90 -8.76
C GLU A 202 -7.51 3.58 -8.42
N THR A 203 -6.19 3.61 -8.19
CA THR A 203 -5.43 2.42 -7.73
C THR A 203 -5.80 2.07 -6.30
N TRP A 204 -5.93 3.07 -5.42
CA TRP A 204 -6.43 2.89 -4.05
C TRP A 204 -7.85 2.33 -4.05
N ARG A 205 -8.73 2.87 -4.88
CA ARG A 205 -10.10 2.37 -5.02
C ARG A 205 -10.13 0.91 -5.49
N ALA A 206 -9.34 0.56 -6.50
CA ALA A 206 -9.18 -0.81 -6.95
C ALA A 206 -8.65 -1.72 -5.83
N PHE A 207 -7.75 -1.22 -4.98
CA PHE A 207 -7.26 -1.95 -3.82
C PHE A 207 -8.40 -2.22 -2.82
N LYS A 208 -9.22 -1.21 -2.49
CA LYS A 208 -10.38 -1.39 -1.58
C LYS A 208 -11.34 -2.47 -2.06
N ILE A 209 -11.52 -2.61 -3.37
CA ILE A 209 -12.34 -3.68 -3.97
C ILE A 209 -11.67 -5.05 -3.78
N ALA A 210 -10.37 -5.14 -4.01
CA ALA A 210 -9.62 -6.40 -3.86
C ALA A 210 -9.54 -6.87 -2.39
N ASP A 211 -9.47 -5.92 -1.47
CA ASP A 211 -9.40 -6.07 -0.01
C ASP A 211 -10.80 -6.19 0.65
N ALA A 212 -11.87 -6.30 -0.14
CA ALA A 212 -13.21 -6.43 0.41
C ALA A 212 -13.30 -7.64 1.35
N SER A 213 -13.76 -7.41 2.58
CA SER A 213 -13.80 -8.45 3.61
C SER A 213 -14.67 -9.63 3.17
N PRO A 214 -14.18 -10.88 3.23
CA PRO A 214 -14.98 -12.05 2.91
C PRO A 214 -16.12 -12.29 3.94
N THR A 215 -16.06 -11.65 5.11
CA THR A 215 -17.12 -11.73 6.13
C THR A 215 -18.28 -10.78 5.87
N MET A 216 -18.13 -9.84 4.94
CA MET A 216 -19.19 -8.94 4.50
C MET A 216 -19.91 -9.51 3.27
N PRO A 217 -21.26 -9.52 3.24
CA PRO A 217 -22.00 -9.85 2.03
C PRO A 217 -21.60 -8.94 0.87
N LYS A 218 -21.33 -9.51 -0.30
CA LYS A 218 -20.92 -8.74 -1.49
C LYS A 218 -21.88 -7.60 -1.83
N SER A 219 -23.19 -7.83 -1.73
CA SER A 219 -24.20 -6.80 -2.00
C SER A 219 -24.10 -5.59 -1.06
N GLU A 220 -23.73 -5.81 0.21
CA GLU A 220 -23.53 -4.74 1.18
C GLU A 220 -22.29 -3.93 0.83
N PHE A 221 -21.19 -4.60 0.47
CA PHE A 221 -19.98 -3.93 -0.01
C PHE A 221 -20.24 -3.12 -1.29
N ASP A 222 -20.96 -3.69 -2.26
CA ASP A 222 -21.30 -3.03 -3.52
C ASP A 222 -22.17 -1.77 -3.28
N GLU A 223 -23.11 -1.81 -2.33
CA GLU A 223 -23.90 -0.63 -1.94
C GLU A 223 -23.04 0.47 -1.28
N ARG A 224 -22.11 0.08 -0.39
CA ARG A 224 -21.15 1.00 0.24
C ARG A 224 -20.27 1.68 -0.82
N LEU A 225 -19.73 0.89 -1.75
CA LEU A 225 -18.90 1.38 -2.85
C LEU A 225 -19.69 2.30 -3.79
N GLY A 226 -20.93 1.95 -4.14
CA GLY A 226 -21.79 2.79 -4.98
C GLY A 226 -22.06 4.17 -4.38
N ARG A 227 -22.38 4.23 -3.08
CA ARG A 227 -22.54 5.51 -2.35
C ARG A 227 -21.25 6.33 -2.33
N PHE A 228 -20.11 5.68 -2.13
CA PHE A 228 -18.81 6.34 -2.19
C PHE A 228 -18.53 6.92 -3.59
N ASP A 229 -18.77 6.15 -4.65
CA ASP A 229 -18.57 6.58 -6.03
C ASP A 229 -19.46 7.78 -6.42
N GLU A 230 -20.70 7.81 -5.96
CA GLU A 230 -21.59 8.95 -6.16
C GLU A 230 -21.05 10.24 -5.51
N LEU A 231 -20.47 10.12 -4.31
CA LEU A 231 -19.82 11.27 -3.64
C LEU A 231 -18.56 11.70 -4.40
N VAL A 232 -17.74 10.76 -4.87
CA VAL A 232 -16.55 11.05 -5.69
C VAL A 232 -16.95 11.79 -6.97
N ALA A 233 -17.98 11.34 -7.67
CA ALA A 233 -18.47 11.98 -8.89
C ALA A 233 -18.90 13.43 -8.61
N LYS A 234 -19.71 13.66 -7.57
CA LYS A 234 -20.14 15.01 -7.16
C LYS A 234 -18.96 15.93 -6.83
N GLU A 235 -17.93 15.43 -6.15
CA GLU A 235 -16.75 16.24 -5.82
C GLU A 235 -15.87 16.52 -7.04
N ARG A 236 -15.76 15.58 -8.00
CA ARG A 236 -15.07 15.81 -9.29
C ARG A 236 -15.78 16.89 -10.11
N GLU A 237 -17.11 16.77 -10.28
CA GLU A 237 -17.92 17.78 -10.98
C GLU A 237 -17.80 19.17 -10.32
N ARG A 238 -17.75 19.21 -8.99
CA ARG A 238 -17.54 20.45 -8.24
C ARG A 238 -16.19 21.09 -8.58
N LEU A 239 -15.11 20.32 -8.53
CA LEU A 239 -13.76 20.80 -8.86
C LEU A 239 -13.66 21.32 -10.30
N GLU A 240 -14.28 20.63 -11.26
CA GLU A 240 -14.35 21.06 -12.65
C GLU A 240 -15.12 22.38 -12.80
N ARG A 241 -16.27 22.51 -12.14
CA ARG A 241 -17.10 23.72 -12.17
C ARG A 241 -16.40 24.93 -11.55
N GLU A 242 -15.70 24.73 -10.45
CA GLU A 242 -15.01 25.79 -9.71
C GLU A 242 -13.65 26.16 -10.32
N ASN A 243 -13.09 25.31 -11.20
CA ASN A 243 -11.74 25.46 -11.76
C ASN A 243 -10.67 25.77 -10.69
N ALA A 244 -10.79 25.16 -9.51
CA ALA A 244 -10.02 25.48 -8.32
C ALA A 244 -9.22 24.27 -7.82
N PRO A 245 -8.06 23.95 -8.44
CA PRO A 245 -7.25 22.79 -8.06
C PRO A 245 -6.44 22.98 -6.77
N GLY A 246 -6.63 24.08 -6.03
CA GLY A 246 -5.87 24.38 -4.81
C GLY A 246 -6.40 25.61 -4.07
N LEU A 247 -5.63 26.05 -3.07
CA LEU A 247 -5.94 27.24 -2.28
C LEU A 247 -5.91 28.52 -3.12
N ALA A 248 -6.87 29.42 -2.88
CA ALA A 248 -6.93 30.74 -3.52
C ALA A 248 -5.86 31.74 -3.01
N ILE A 249 -5.01 31.31 -2.06
CA ILE A 249 -3.86 32.07 -1.57
C ILE A 249 -2.62 31.17 -1.52
N GLY A 250 -1.43 31.77 -1.63
CA GLY A 250 -0.14 31.08 -1.57
C GLY A 250 0.83 31.65 -0.56
N GLY A 251 2.09 31.21 -0.61
CA GLY A 251 3.15 31.68 0.29
C GLY A 251 3.40 33.18 0.18
N ASP A 252 3.39 33.73 -1.03
CA ASP A 252 3.60 35.16 -1.27
C ASP A 252 2.55 36.03 -0.57
N ASP A 253 1.32 35.53 -0.45
CA ASP A 253 0.27 36.23 0.28
C ASP A 253 0.57 36.30 1.77
N LEU A 254 1.05 35.20 2.34
CA LEU A 254 1.46 35.17 3.74
C LEU A 254 2.68 36.08 3.99
N ILE A 255 3.61 36.17 3.03
CA ILE A 255 4.74 37.11 3.09
C ILE A 255 4.24 38.56 3.10
N ASN A 256 3.28 38.90 2.24
CA ASN A 256 2.68 40.23 2.19
C ASN A 256 1.90 40.58 3.47
N LEU A 257 1.43 39.57 4.21
CA LEU A 257 0.83 39.72 5.55
C LEU A 257 1.88 39.82 6.67
N GLY A 258 3.17 39.82 6.35
CA GLY A 258 4.28 39.99 7.30
C GLY A 258 4.87 38.69 7.84
N LEU A 259 4.46 37.52 7.34
CA LEU A 259 5.04 36.25 7.76
C LEU A 259 6.39 36.02 7.07
N LYS A 260 7.44 35.77 7.87
CA LYS A 260 8.74 35.37 7.32
C LYS A 260 8.68 33.92 6.78
N PRO A 261 9.33 33.62 5.64
CA PRO A 261 9.43 32.24 5.14
C PRO A 261 10.00 31.30 6.20
N GLY A 262 9.36 30.13 6.36
CA GLY A 262 9.78 29.12 7.33
C GLY A 262 8.71 28.06 7.61
N PRO A 263 8.97 27.13 8.56
CA PRO A 263 8.06 26.00 8.84
C PRO A 263 6.64 26.41 9.24
N ILE A 264 6.48 27.58 9.86
CA ILE A 264 5.17 28.11 10.25
C ILE A 264 4.29 28.40 9.03
N MET A 265 4.87 28.90 7.93
CA MET A 265 4.13 29.15 6.68
C MET A 265 3.45 27.89 6.17
N GLY A 266 4.18 26.76 6.14
CA GLY A 266 3.62 25.47 5.74
C GLY A 266 2.51 24.99 6.68
N LYS A 267 2.66 25.21 7.99
CA LYS A 267 1.59 24.89 8.96
C LYS A 267 0.31 25.70 8.71
N ILE A 268 0.46 26.99 8.42
CA ILE A 268 -0.68 27.89 8.13
C ILE A 268 -1.36 27.50 6.82
N LEU A 269 -0.60 27.34 5.73
CA LEU A 269 -1.16 26.91 4.44
C LEU A 269 -1.88 25.57 4.58
N LYS A 270 -1.29 24.61 5.31
CA LYS A 270 -1.95 23.33 5.60
C LYS A 270 -3.24 23.52 6.39
N ALA A 271 -3.25 24.35 7.44
CA ALA A 271 -4.46 24.59 8.21
C ALA A 271 -5.59 25.24 7.37
N LEU A 272 -5.24 26.14 6.45
CA LEU A 272 -6.19 26.74 5.51
C LEU A 272 -6.72 25.71 4.51
N GLU A 273 -5.84 24.88 3.95
CA GLU A 273 -6.21 23.80 3.03
C GLU A 273 -7.17 22.82 3.70
N GLU A 274 -6.86 22.40 4.94
CA GLU A 274 -7.70 21.51 5.73
C GLU A 274 -9.09 22.11 5.96
N ALA A 275 -9.17 23.41 6.25
CA ALA A 275 -10.45 24.10 6.39
C ALA A 275 -11.25 24.18 5.08
N VAL A 276 -10.59 24.42 3.94
CA VAL A 276 -11.23 24.41 2.62
C VAL A 276 -11.74 23.01 2.26
N LEU A 277 -11.03 21.97 2.65
CA LEU A 277 -11.49 20.59 2.45
C LEU A 277 -12.70 20.27 3.32
N ASP A 278 -12.86 20.89 4.48
CA ASP A 278 -14.06 20.75 5.30
C ASP A 278 -15.22 21.56 4.70
N GLU A 279 -14.97 22.83 4.36
CA GLU A 279 -15.95 23.77 3.82
C GLU A 279 -15.39 24.50 2.58
N PRO A 280 -15.71 24.02 1.35
CA PRO A 280 -15.08 24.57 0.14
C PRO A 280 -15.42 26.03 -0.16
N ALA A 281 -16.55 26.54 0.33
CA ALA A 281 -16.94 27.94 0.20
C ALA A 281 -15.93 28.91 0.84
N LEU A 282 -15.04 28.41 1.71
CA LEU A 282 -13.97 29.21 2.30
C LEU A 282 -12.84 29.52 1.32
N ASN A 283 -12.78 28.86 0.16
CA ASN A 283 -11.69 29.04 -0.82
C ASN A 283 -11.80 30.34 -1.63
N GLU A 284 -12.28 31.41 -1.01
CA GLU A 284 -12.23 32.74 -1.57
C GLU A 284 -11.08 33.52 -0.97
N ARG A 285 -10.33 34.19 -1.84
CA ARG A 285 -9.14 34.93 -1.46
C ARG A 285 -9.35 35.89 -0.26
N PRO A 286 -10.40 36.74 -0.21
CA PRO A 286 -10.63 37.62 0.95
C PRO A 286 -10.84 36.85 2.26
N ILE A 287 -11.57 35.73 2.21
CA ILE A 287 -11.87 34.88 3.38
C ILE A 287 -10.57 34.24 3.90
N LEU A 288 -9.77 33.66 3.00
CA LEU A 288 -8.52 33.01 3.37
C LEU A 288 -7.47 33.99 3.90
N ILE A 289 -7.39 35.21 3.34
CA ILE A 289 -6.50 36.25 3.86
C ILE A 289 -6.83 36.60 5.31
N GLU A 290 -8.11 36.72 5.65
CA GLU A 290 -8.50 37.07 7.02
C GLU A 290 -8.22 35.93 8.01
N ARG A 291 -8.53 34.69 7.63
CA ARG A 291 -8.15 33.50 8.41
C ARG A 291 -6.63 33.38 8.57
N ALA A 292 -5.86 33.66 7.52
CA ALA A 292 -4.41 33.63 7.59
C ALA A 292 -3.86 34.62 8.63
N LYS A 293 -4.38 35.86 8.68
CA LYS A 293 -3.98 36.83 9.71
C LYS A 293 -4.23 36.33 11.13
N GLN A 294 -5.39 35.73 11.38
CA GLN A 294 -5.74 35.17 12.70
C GLN A 294 -4.77 34.05 13.11
N LEU A 295 -4.42 33.16 12.17
CA LEU A 295 -3.45 32.09 12.41
C LEU A 295 -2.03 32.62 12.66
N ILE A 296 -1.60 33.65 11.91
CA ILE A 296 -0.30 34.32 12.12
C ILE A 296 -0.23 34.94 13.52
N GLN A 297 -1.28 35.66 13.94
CA GLN A 297 -1.35 36.28 15.26
C GLN A 297 -1.31 35.26 16.41
N THR A 298 -2.06 34.16 16.25
CA THR A 298 -2.08 33.06 17.24
C THR A 298 -0.68 32.47 17.43
N HIS A 299 0.05 32.26 16.33
CA HIS A 299 1.43 31.75 16.38
C HIS A 299 2.45 32.77 16.90
N ALA A 300 2.24 34.07 16.70
CA ALA A 300 3.11 35.10 17.26
C ALA A 300 2.94 35.25 18.79
N SER A 301 1.83 34.76 19.34
CA SER A 301 1.48 34.84 20.76
C SER A 301 1.80 33.56 21.55
N SER A 302 2.30 32.52 20.87
CA SER A 302 2.68 31.21 21.44
C SER A 302 4.20 31.08 21.56
#